data_AF-A0A196SJ14-F1
#
_entry.id   AF-A0A196SJ14-F1
#
_cell.length_a   1.000
_cell.length_b   1.000
_cell.length_c   1.000
_cell.angle_alpha   90.00
_cell.angle_beta   90.00
_cell.angle_gamma   90.00
#
_symmetry.space_group_name_H-M   'P 1'
#
loop_
_entity.id
_entity.type
_entity.pdbx_description
1 polymer ?
#
loop_
_entity_poly.entity_id
_entity_poly.type
_entity_poly.pdbx_seq_one_letter_code
_entity_poly.pdbx_strand_id
1 'polypeptide(L)'
;MNNPSEVNVDPITVIGGKPVIVKNDDDFLLLDENVEVIEVKKGVCNDEVFEEELIVGDECFQFVKDLRIVGLNALEKVEIGKQCFYKASGGVFEMRDCEKLKSVKIGDGSFVGVVSVVFENLNVLNTISLGDDVFGGFLKLVMKNLGELSELTGTMRALKNVKEVELMGMPKLKRYITPALQRYLS
;
A
#
# COMPACT_ATOMS: atom_id res chain seq x y z
N MET A 1 -29.51 -28.53 31.43
CA MET A 1 -28.17 -28.86 31.92
C MET A 1 -27.40 -29.53 30.80
N ASN A 2 -26.30 -28.90 30.40
CA ASN A 2 -25.05 -29.40 29.79
C ASN A 2 -25.08 -30.35 28.57
N ASN A 3 -24.47 -29.87 27.48
CA ASN A 3 -23.59 -30.66 26.59
C ASN A 3 -22.32 -31.03 27.38
N PRO A 4 -21.63 -32.18 27.15
CA PRO A 4 -20.64 -32.34 26.05
C PRO A 4 -20.57 -33.82 25.54
N SER A 5 -19.86 -34.27 24.50
CA SER A 5 -18.55 -33.88 23.99
C SER A 5 -18.36 -34.35 22.53
N GLU A 6 -17.79 -33.45 21.73
CA GLU A 6 -16.61 -33.65 20.86
C GLU A 6 -16.50 -34.92 19.99
N VAL A 7 -16.89 -34.78 18.72
CA VAL A 7 -16.18 -35.45 17.63
C VAL A 7 -15.03 -34.55 17.17
N ASN A 8 -13.84 -34.98 17.57
CA ASN A 8 -12.55 -34.46 17.16
C ASN A 8 -12.41 -34.57 15.63
N VAL A 9 -12.40 -33.42 14.94
CA VAL A 9 -11.96 -33.32 13.55
C VAL A 9 -10.64 -32.57 13.56
N ASP A 10 -9.59 -33.27 13.14
CA ASP A 10 -8.23 -32.75 13.01
C ASP A 10 -8.21 -31.39 12.25
N PRO A 11 -7.27 -30.49 12.60
CA PRO A 11 -7.22 -29.16 12.04
C PRO A 11 -6.94 -29.27 10.54
N ILE A 12 -7.88 -28.81 9.73
CA ILE A 12 -7.61 -28.60 8.31
C ILE A 12 -6.52 -27.53 8.24
N THR A 13 -5.31 -27.95 7.88
CA THR A 13 -4.24 -27.05 7.46
C THR A 13 -4.68 -26.36 6.17
N VAL A 14 -5.42 -25.25 6.28
CA VAL A 14 -5.72 -24.39 5.14
C VAL A 14 -4.59 -23.37 5.04
N ILE A 15 -3.63 -23.70 4.19
CA ILE A 15 -2.63 -22.77 3.68
C ILE A 15 -3.38 -21.86 2.68
N GLY A 16 -3.59 -20.59 3.00
CA GLY A 16 -4.23 -19.61 2.12
C GLY A 16 -5.44 -18.90 2.75
N GLY A 17 -5.18 -17.80 3.44
CA GLY A 17 -6.17 -16.81 3.86
C GLY A 17 -6.92 -16.22 2.66
N LYS A 18 -8.24 -16.05 2.80
CA LYS A 18 -9.08 -15.52 1.72
C LYS A 18 -8.83 -14.02 1.55
N PRO A 19 -8.80 -13.50 0.31
CA PRO A 19 -8.80 -12.06 0.08
C PRO A 19 -10.04 -11.42 0.70
N VAL A 20 -9.83 -10.36 1.50
CA VAL A 20 -10.91 -9.57 2.08
C VAL A 20 -11.17 -8.38 1.16
N ILE A 21 -12.41 -8.30 0.68
CA ILE A 21 -12.90 -7.14 -0.06
C ILE A 21 -13.47 -6.19 0.98
N VAL A 22 -12.77 -5.10 1.24
CA VAL A 22 -13.25 -4.03 2.13
C VAL A 22 -14.37 -3.29 1.41
N LYS A 23 -15.57 -3.26 2.00
CA LYS A 23 -16.79 -2.66 1.43
C LYS A 23 -17.10 -1.25 1.94
N ASN A 24 -16.62 -0.92 3.14
CA ASN A 24 -16.80 0.35 3.83
C ASN A 24 -15.70 0.51 4.91
N ASP A 25 -15.72 1.62 5.65
CA ASP A 25 -14.70 1.92 6.67
C ASP A 25 -14.72 0.93 7.84
N ASP A 26 -15.89 0.38 8.19
CA ASP A 26 -16.03 -0.65 9.22
C ASP A 26 -15.33 -1.96 8.83
N ASP A 27 -15.25 -2.27 7.54
CA ASP A 27 -14.57 -3.47 7.06
C ASP A 27 -13.05 -3.42 7.26
N PHE A 28 -12.45 -2.22 7.44
CA PHE A 28 -11.05 -2.09 7.88
C PHE A 28 -10.87 -2.43 9.37
N LEU A 29 -11.89 -2.18 10.19
CA LEU A 29 -11.88 -2.48 11.64
C LEU A 29 -12.09 -3.98 11.93
N LEU A 30 -12.57 -4.74 10.95
CA LEU A 30 -12.84 -6.18 11.04
C LEU A 30 -11.71 -7.06 10.49
N LEU A 31 -10.59 -6.45 10.08
CA LEU A 31 -9.45 -7.18 9.55
C LEU A 31 -8.69 -7.88 10.68
N ASP A 32 -8.64 -9.21 10.64
CA ASP A 32 -7.84 -10.00 11.56
C ASP A 32 -6.41 -10.25 11.04
N GLU A 33 -5.57 -10.84 11.88
CA GLU A 33 -4.15 -11.11 11.62
C GLU A 33 -3.89 -12.11 10.47
N ASN A 34 -4.91 -12.83 10.02
CA ASN A 34 -4.82 -13.88 8.98
C ASN A 34 -5.28 -13.39 7.60
N VAL A 35 -5.66 -12.11 7.47
CA VAL A 35 -6.01 -11.53 6.16
C VAL A 35 -4.74 -11.48 5.29
N GLU A 36 -4.76 -12.16 4.15
CA GLU A 36 -3.59 -12.23 3.25
C GLU A 36 -3.58 -11.12 2.19
N VAL A 37 -4.77 -10.67 1.78
CA VAL A 37 -4.95 -9.68 0.71
C VAL A 37 -6.13 -8.77 1.07
N ILE A 38 -5.91 -7.46 1.02
CA ILE A 38 -6.96 -6.44 1.11
C ILE A 38 -7.16 -5.88 -0.29
N GLU A 39 -8.35 -6.09 -0.87
CA GLU A 39 -8.73 -5.59 -2.20
C GLU A 39 -9.93 -4.64 -2.06
N VAL A 40 -9.70 -3.33 -2.21
CA VAL A 40 -10.80 -2.37 -2.28
C VAL A 40 -11.21 -2.20 -3.75
N LYS A 41 -12.44 -2.58 -4.10
CA LYS A 41 -12.91 -2.63 -5.51
C LYS A 41 -13.55 -1.31 -5.96
N LYS A 42 -13.59 -1.08 -7.26
CA LYS A 42 -14.27 0.07 -7.87
C LYS A 42 -15.76 0.15 -7.46
N GLY A 43 -16.21 1.32 -7.00
CA GLY A 43 -17.62 1.57 -6.62
C GLY A 43 -17.97 1.18 -5.19
N VAL A 44 -17.04 0.54 -4.51
CA VAL A 44 -17.05 0.32 -3.09
C VAL A 44 -16.53 1.58 -2.42
N CYS A 45 -16.97 1.89 -1.19
CA CYS A 45 -16.46 3.09 -0.51
C CYS A 45 -16.76 4.40 -1.26
N ASN A 46 -17.96 4.50 -1.85
CA ASN A 46 -18.40 5.65 -2.66
C ASN A 46 -19.72 6.27 -2.15
N ASP A 47 -20.18 5.88 -0.96
CA ASP A 47 -21.29 6.57 -0.30
C ASP A 47 -20.82 7.98 0.12
N GLU A 48 -21.74 8.95 0.23
CA GLU A 48 -21.45 10.36 0.60
C GLU A 48 -20.71 10.53 1.96
N VAL A 49 -20.45 9.43 2.67
CA VAL A 49 -19.80 9.34 3.98
C VAL A 49 -18.43 8.66 3.89
N PHE A 50 -17.93 8.28 2.70
CA PHE A 50 -16.62 7.66 2.59
C PHE A 50 -15.51 8.67 2.88
N GLU A 51 -14.61 8.30 3.80
CA GLU A 51 -13.54 9.19 4.24
C GLU A 51 -12.57 9.50 3.08
N GLU A 52 -12.32 10.80 2.89
CA GLU A 52 -11.32 11.31 1.95
C GLU A 52 -9.89 10.87 2.33
N GLU A 53 -9.71 10.27 3.50
CA GLU A 53 -8.43 9.80 4.02
C GLU A 53 -8.48 8.32 4.40
N LEU A 54 -7.46 7.55 3.97
CA LEU A 54 -7.18 6.22 4.50
C LEU A 54 -6.02 6.33 5.49
N ILE A 55 -6.29 6.05 6.76
CA ILE A 55 -5.27 6.07 7.82
C ILE A 55 -5.07 4.66 8.37
N VAL A 56 -3.86 4.13 8.21
CA VAL A 56 -3.41 2.89 8.81
C VAL A 56 -2.47 3.24 9.96
N GLY A 57 -2.79 2.80 11.17
CA GLY A 57 -1.97 3.04 12.36
C GLY A 57 -0.63 2.30 12.34
N ASP A 58 0.21 2.56 13.34
CA ASP A 58 1.47 1.85 13.52
C ASP A 58 1.23 0.36 13.80
N GLU A 59 2.14 -0.50 13.34
CA GLU A 59 2.13 -1.95 13.55
C GLU A 59 0.89 -2.69 13.02
N CYS A 60 0.13 -2.10 12.10
CA CYS A 60 -1.02 -2.74 11.47
C CYS A 60 -0.61 -3.68 10.32
N PHE A 61 -1.44 -4.69 10.04
CA PHE A 61 -1.29 -5.54 8.85
C PHE A 61 0.09 -6.19 8.70
N GLN A 62 0.76 -6.52 9.81
CA GLN A 62 2.17 -6.95 9.79
C GLN A 62 2.40 -8.18 8.89
N PHE A 63 1.41 -9.09 8.81
CA PHE A 63 1.47 -10.33 8.03
C PHE A 63 0.78 -10.25 6.67
N VAL A 64 0.10 -9.14 6.36
CA VAL A 64 -0.52 -8.95 5.04
C VAL A 64 0.58 -8.83 4.00
N LYS A 65 0.48 -9.62 2.93
CA LYS A 65 1.49 -9.70 1.89
C LYS A 65 1.30 -8.63 0.82
N ASP A 66 0.08 -8.48 0.33
CA ASP A 66 -0.24 -7.56 -0.75
C ASP A 66 -1.22 -6.47 -0.29
N LEU A 67 -0.99 -5.23 -0.72
CA LEU A 67 -1.93 -4.13 -0.59
C LEU A 67 -2.21 -3.54 -1.96
N ARG A 68 -3.48 -3.54 -2.38
CA ARG A 68 -3.91 -2.96 -3.66
C ARG A 68 -5.05 -1.95 -3.43
N ILE A 69 -4.78 -0.68 -3.74
CA ILE A 69 -5.73 0.43 -3.65
C ILE A 69 -6.05 0.89 -5.07
N VAL A 70 -7.18 0.47 -5.63
CA VAL A 70 -7.50 0.70 -7.05
C VAL A 70 -8.89 1.28 -7.22
N GLY A 71 -9.01 2.42 -7.92
CA GLY A 71 -10.31 2.99 -8.29
C GLY A 71 -11.04 3.72 -7.15
N LEU A 72 -10.34 4.13 -6.10
CA LEU A 72 -10.90 4.92 -5.00
C LEU A 72 -10.90 6.41 -5.36
N ASN A 73 -11.85 6.79 -6.20
CA ASN A 73 -11.92 8.14 -6.77
C ASN A 73 -12.26 9.25 -5.77
N ALA A 74 -12.84 8.92 -4.61
CA ALA A 74 -13.07 9.87 -3.53
C ALA A 74 -11.85 10.10 -2.63
N LEU A 75 -10.88 9.17 -2.64
CA LEU A 75 -9.73 9.18 -1.74
C LEU A 75 -8.77 10.32 -2.09
N GLU A 76 -8.49 11.19 -1.12
CA GLU A 76 -7.58 12.32 -1.23
C GLU A 76 -6.24 12.09 -0.53
N LYS A 77 -6.21 11.30 0.56
CA LYS A 77 -5.00 11.06 1.34
C LYS A 77 -4.85 9.61 1.77
N VAL A 78 -3.62 9.11 1.74
CA VAL A 78 -3.24 7.82 2.34
C VAL A 78 -2.12 8.07 3.34
N GLU A 79 -2.31 7.64 4.58
CA GLU A 79 -1.30 7.66 5.62
C GLU A 79 -1.14 6.25 6.20
N ILE A 80 0.03 5.66 6.03
CA ILE A 80 0.40 4.37 6.60
C ILE A 80 1.44 4.61 7.68
N GLY A 81 1.18 4.10 8.88
CA GLY A 81 2.06 4.17 10.02
C GLY A 81 3.35 3.38 9.84
N LYS A 82 4.07 3.22 10.94
CA LYS A 82 5.34 2.48 11.01
C LYS A 82 5.10 0.98 11.09
N GLN A 83 6.07 0.19 10.64
CA GLN A 83 6.08 -1.27 10.78
C GLN A 83 4.77 -1.94 10.31
N CYS A 84 4.23 -1.48 9.20
CA CYS A 84 3.08 -2.10 8.53
C CYS A 84 3.52 -3.00 7.38
N PHE A 85 2.82 -4.10 7.10
CA PHE A 85 3.12 -4.97 5.94
C PHE A 85 4.60 -5.44 5.87
N TYR A 86 5.23 -5.74 7.01
CA TYR A 86 6.68 -5.92 7.09
C TYR A 86 7.14 -7.36 7.40
N LYS A 87 6.26 -8.23 7.94
CA LYS A 87 6.61 -9.62 8.26
C LYS A 87 6.46 -10.55 7.06
N ALA A 88 5.57 -10.23 6.12
CA ALA A 88 5.44 -10.96 4.86
C ALA A 88 6.51 -10.55 3.84
N SER A 89 6.92 -11.46 2.95
CA SER A 89 7.91 -11.23 1.91
C SER A 89 7.39 -11.63 0.53
N GLY A 90 7.92 -11.02 -0.52
CA GLY A 90 7.51 -11.29 -1.90
C GLY A 90 6.18 -10.66 -2.28
N GLY A 91 5.73 -9.64 -1.53
CA GLY A 91 4.45 -8.98 -1.71
C GLY A 91 4.46 -7.83 -2.72
N VAL A 92 3.28 -7.29 -3.02
CA VAL A 92 3.10 -6.17 -3.94
C VAL A 92 2.33 -5.05 -3.26
N PHE A 93 2.83 -3.82 -3.38
CA PHE A 93 2.09 -2.62 -3.07
C PHE A 93 1.68 -1.91 -4.36
N GLU A 94 0.38 -1.68 -4.53
CA GLU A 94 -0.17 -1.11 -5.75
C GLU A 94 -1.21 -0.06 -5.43
N MET A 95 -1.11 1.08 -6.11
CA MET A 95 -2.10 2.13 -6.07
C MET A 95 -2.36 2.68 -7.46
N ARG A 96 -3.60 2.53 -7.92
CA ARG A 96 -4.00 2.92 -9.28
C ARG A 96 -5.32 3.64 -9.36
N ASP A 97 -5.45 4.47 -10.37
CA ASP A 97 -6.74 5.01 -10.82
C ASP A 97 -7.53 5.69 -9.68
N CYS A 98 -6.85 6.41 -8.79
CA CYS A 98 -7.49 7.17 -7.71
C CYS A 98 -7.50 8.66 -8.10
N GLU A 99 -8.61 9.12 -8.67
CA GLU A 99 -8.71 10.41 -9.37
C GLU A 99 -8.48 11.65 -8.50
N LYS A 100 -8.80 11.58 -7.20
CA LYS A 100 -8.66 12.70 -6.26
C LYS A 100 -7.46 12.59 -5.33
N LEU A 101 -6.63 11.55 -5.45
CA LEU A 101 -5.56 11.30 -4.49
C LEU A 101 -4.48 12.37 -4.58
N LYS A 102 -4.27 13.14 -3.51
CA LYS A 102 -3.34 14.27 -3.42
C LYS A 102 -2.06 13.93 -2.68
N SER A 103 -2.09 13.06 -1.68
CA SER A 103 -0.90 12.76 -0.86
C SER A 103 -0.83 11.34 -0.34
N VAL A 104 0.40 10.81 -0.28
CA VAL A 104 0.71 9.48 0.26
C VAL A 104 1.85 9.60 1.24
N LYS A 105 1.68 9.04 2.43
CA LYS A 105 2.70 8.97 3.48
C LYS A 105 2.83 7.54 3.98
N ILE A 106 4.07 7.05 4.09
CA ILE A 106 4.36 5.71 4.59
C ILE A 106 5.46 5.81 5.66
N GLY A 107 5.17 5.28 6.85
CA GLY A 107 6.06 5.30 8.00
C GLY A 107 7.19 4.27 7.95
N ASP A 108 8.11 4.42 8.90
CA ASP A 108 9.36 3.67 8.98
C ASP A 108 9.16 2.15 9.03
N GLY A 109 9.97 1.40 8.30
CA GLY A 109 9.99 -0.06 8.32
C GLY A 109 8.74 -0.73 7.75
N SER A 110 7.86 0.02 7.09
CA SER A 110 6.67 -0.53 6.43
C SER A 110 7.00 -1.05 5.04
N PHE A 111 6.39 -2.15 4.59
CA PHE A 111 6.63 -2.76 3.27
C PHE A 111 8.07 -3.25 3.00
N VAL A 112 8.87 -3.52 4.04
CA VAL A 112 10.27 -3.96 3.86
C VAL A 112 10.42 -5.23 3.03
N GLY A 113 9.38 -6.07 2.96
CA GLY A 113 9.37 -7.34 2.23
C GLY A 113 8.70 -7.30 0.86
N VAL A 114 8.17 -6.15 0.42
CA VAL A 114 7.54 -6.06 -0.91
C VAL A 114 8.57 -6.06 -2.02
N VAL A 115 8.16 -6.63 -3.14
CA VAL A 115 8.97 -6.78 -4.32
C VAL A 115 8.56 -5.80 -5.41
N SER A 116 7.27 -5.55 -5.62
CA SER A 116 6.81 -4.57 -6.61
C SER A 116 6.05 -3.43 -5.94
N VAL A 117 6.37 -2.20 -6.36
CA VAL A 117 5.67 -0.99 -5.95
C VAL A 117 5.16 -0.27 -7.20
N VAL A 118 3.86 -0.01 -7.26
CA VAL A 118 3.21 0.61 -8.41
C VAL A 118 2.39 1.83 -7.97
N PHE A 119 2.68 2.96 -8.59
CA PHE A 119 1.85 4.16 -8.59
C PHE A 119 1.49 4.47 -10.04
N GLU A 120 0.21 4.37 -10.40
CA GLU A 120 -0.21 4.56 -11.80
C GLU A 120 -1.54 5.31 -11.91
N ASN A 121 -1.62 6.26 -12.86
CA ASN A 121 -2.85 7.04 -13.12
C ASN A 121 -3.35 7.82 -11.89
N LEU A 122 -2.43 8.47 -11.16
CA LEU A 122 -2.73 9.30 -10.00
C LEU A 122 -2.46 10.77 -10.38
N ASN A 123 -3.26 11.28 -11.32
CA ASN A 123 -2.93 12.51 -12.04
C ASN A 123 -2.82 13.75 -11.14
N VAL A 124 -3.58 13.81 -10.03
CA VAL A 124 -3.58 14.94 -9.08
C VAL A 124 -2.69 14.70 -7.85
N LEU A 125 -1.94 13.60 -7.81
CA LEU A 125 -1.04 13.28 -6.69
C LEU A 125 0.09 14.29 -6.64
N ASN A 126 0.23 15.02 -5.54
CA ASN A 126 1.22 16.07 -5.38
C ASN A 126 2.48 15.56 -4.68
N THR A 127 2.31 14.74 -3.64
CA THR A 127 3.39 14.36 -2.73
C THR A 127 3.37 12.87 -2.38
N ILE A 128 4.53 12.25 -2.42
CA ILE A 128 4.81 10.96 -1.79
C ILE A 128 5.88 11.17 -0.73
N SER A 129 5.65 10.69 0.49
CA SER A 129 6.60 10.78 1.61
C SER A 129 6.85 9.41 2.22
N LEU A 130 8.11 9.00 2.25
CA LEU A 130 8.55 7.70 2.74
C LEU A 130 9.47 7.86 3.97
N GLY A 131 9.21 7.09 5.01
CA GLY A 131 10.07 6.98 6.18
C GLY A 131 11.34 6.17 5.95
N ASP A 132 11.97 5.77 7.05
CA ASP A 132 13.20 4.97 7.03
C ASP A 132 12.92 3.53 6.61
N ASP A 133 13.78 2.95 5.78
CA ASP A 133 13.75 1.53 5.38
C ASP A 133 12.37 1.02 4.88
N VAL A 134 11.55 1.83 4.19
CA VAL A 134 10.23 1.41 3.68
C VAL A 134 10.35 0.27 2.65
N PHE A 135 10.87 0.53 1.45
CA PHE A 135 10.94 -0.48 0.38
C PHE A 135 12.27 -1.24 0.39
N GLY A 136 12.56 -1.90 1.52
CA GLY A 136 13.83 -2.60 1.75
C GLY A 136 14.06 -3.86 0.90
N GLY A 137 13.00 -4.47 0.35
CA GLY A 137 12.95 -5.88 -0.06
C GLY A 137 13.53 -6.26 -1.41
N PHE A 138 13.95 -5.30 -2.26
CA PHE A 138 14.15 -5.42 -3.73
C PHE A 138 12.84 -5.65 -4.48
N LEU A 139 12.58 -4.93 -5.60
CA LEU A 139 12.43 -5.56 -6.94
C LEU A 139 12.00 -4.58 -8.07
N LYS A 140 10.93 -3.80 -7.97
CA LYS A 140 10.50 -2.95 -9.12
C LYS A 140 9.70 -1.74 -8.66
N LEU A 141 10.07 -0.55 -9.16
CA LEU A 141 9.30 0.68 -8.96
C LEU A 141 8.69 1.13 -10.28
N VAL A 142 7.37 1.22 -10.33
CA VAL A 142 6.62 1.75 -11.47
C VAL A 142 5.90 3.03 -11.04
N MET A 143 6.18 4.13 -11.74
CA MET A 143 5.52 5.42 -11.54
C MET A 143 5.10 5.95 -12.90
N LYS A 144 3.80 5.88 -13.19
CA LYS A 144 3.23 6.24 -14.50
C LYS A 144 2.06 7.20 -14.34
N ASN A 145 2.00 8.23 -15.17
CA ASN A 145 0.89 9.18 -15.23
C ASN A 145 0.59 9.82 -13.85
N LEU A 146 1.60 10.49 -13.29
CA LEU A 146 1.49 11.26 -12.03
C LEU A 146 1.69 12.75 -12.37
N GLY A 147 0.71 13.32 -13.08
CA GLY A 147 0.81 14.62 -13.74
C GLY A 147 1.17 15.80 -12.82
N GLU A 148 0.65 15.79 -11.60
CA GLU A 148 0.87 16.82 -10.59
C GLU A 148 2.01 16.49 -9.61
N LEU A 149 2.63 15.32 -9.71
CA LEU A 149 3.62 14.89 -8.74
C LEU A 149 4.82 15.82 -8.77
N SER A 150 5.01 16.54 -7.67
CA SER A 150 6.04 17.56 -7.51
C SER A 150 7.14 17.12 -6.55
N GLU A 151 6.78 16.25 -5.60
CA GLU A 151 7.66 15.81 -4.53
C GLU A 151 7.54 14.30 -4.24
N LEU A 152 8.67 13.61 -4.34
CA LEU A 152 8.89 12.27 -3.81
C LEU A 152 9.99 12.36 -2.76
N THR A 153 9.63 12.38 -1.49
CA THR A 153 10.57 12.50 -0.37
C THR A 153 10.75 11.17 0.33
N GLY A 154 11.94 10.96 0.85
CA GLY A 154 12.31 9.74 1.56
C GLY A 154 13.45 10.03 2.51
N THR A 155 13.44 9.39 3.68
CA THR A 155 14.55 9.45 4.63
C THR A 155 15.54 8.31 4.35
N MET A 156 16.23 7.80 5.37
CA MET A 156 17.31 6.85 5.20
C MET A 156 16.81 5.56 4.56
N ARG A 157 17.44 5.16 3.44
CA ARG A 157 17.26 3.82 2.85
C ARG A 157 15.82 3.51 2.37
N ALA A 158 14.93 4.50 2.27
CA ALA A 158 13.56 4.35 1.79
C ALA A 158 13.45 3.58 0.45
N LEU A 159 14.43 3.77 -0.44
CA LEU A 159 14.55 3.09 -1.75
C LEU A 159 15.92 2.38 -1.91
N LYS A 160 16.53 1.90 -0.82
CA LYS A 160 17.94 1.45 -0.80
C LYS A 160 18.30 0.43 -1.88
N ASN A 161 17.36 -0.44 -2.23
CA ASN A 161 17.61 -1.63 -3.04
C ASN A 161 16.82 -1.65 -4.37
N VAL A 162 16.39 -0.48 -4.88
CA VAL A 162 15.69 -0.39 -6.16
C VAL A 162 16.63 -0.75 -7.32
N LYS A 163 16.17 -1.65 -8.20
CA LYS A 163 16.95 -2.16 -9.36
C LYS A 163 16.30 -1.85 -10.70
N GLU A 164 14.98 -2.03 -10.77
CA GLU A 164 14.18 -1.75 -11.96
C GLU A 164 13.27 -0.56 -11.67
N VAL A 165 13.30 0.42 -12.57
CA VAL A 165 12.49 1.63 -12.45
C VAL A 165 11.86 1.94 -13.79
N GLU A 166 10.55 2.10 -13.80
CA GLU A 166 9.77 2.59 -14.94
C GLU A 166 9.12 3.91 -14.56
N LEU A 167 9.65 5.02 -15.10
CA LEU A 167 9.17 6.37 -14.83
C LEU A 167 8.58 6.97 -16.10
N MET A 168 7.31 7.38 -16.08
CA MET A 168 6.64 8.03 -17.20
C MET A 168 5.58 9.03 -16.73
N GLY A 169 5.49 10.19 -17.38
CA GLY A 169 4.39 11.12 -17.14
C GLY A 169 4.42 11.78 -15.75
N MET A 170 5.58 12.27 -15.33
CA MET A 170 5.77 13.07 -14.10
C MET A 170 6.41 14.43 -14.42
N PRO A 171 5.75 15.28 -15.24
CA PRO A 171 6.35 16.50 -15.79
C PRO A 171 6.69 17.56 -14.73
N LYS A 172 6.12 17.46 -13.52
CA LYS A 172 6.29 18.45 -12.44
C LYS A 172 7.27 18.03 -11.34
N LEU A 173 7.86 16.84 -11.42
CA LEU A 173 8.70 16.29 -10.36
C LEU A 173 9.98 17.14 -10.21
N LYS A 174 10.11 17.82 -9.07
CA LYS A 174 11.24 18.72 -8.77
C LYS A 174 12.08 18.25 -7.60
N ARG A 175 11.44 17.62 -6.62
CA ARG A 175 12.09 17.09 -5.41
C ARG A 175 11.92 15.59 -5.40
N TYR A 176 13.01 14.84 -5.43
CA TYR A 176 12.98 13.38 -5.43
C TYR A 176 14.10 12.79 -4.59
N ILE A 177 13.95 11.53 -4.19
CA ILE A 177 14.96 10.76 -3.45
C ILE A 177 16.20 10.57 -4.34
N THR A 178 17.32 11.21 -3.96
CA THR A 178 18.64 11.18 -4.62
C THR A 178 19.31 9.78 -4.50
N PRO A 179 20.52 9.58 -5.03
CA PRO A 179 20.90 9.29 -6.43
C PRO A 179 20.15 8.11 -7.10
N ALA A 180 19.36 7.33 -6.36
CA ALA A 180 18.74 6.10 -6.85
C ALA A 180 17.85 6.32 -8.08
N LEU A 181 17.08 7.41 -8.10
CA LEU A 181 16.20 7.76 -9.21
C LEU A 181 16.84 8.67 -10.25
N GLN A 182 17.97 9.31 -9.93
CA GLN A 182 18.61 10.31 -10.79
C GLN A 182 19.04 9.73 -12.15
N ARG A 183 19.41 8.44 -12.19
CA ARG A 183 19.81 7.75 -13.44
C ARG A 183 18.65 7.42 -14.39
N TYR A 184 17.40 7.57 -13.92
CA TYR A 184 16.19 7.22 -14.66
C TYR A 184 15.35 8.45 -15.06
N LEU A 185 15.80 9.65 -14.69
CA LEU A 185 15.11 10.93 -14.94
C LEU A 185 15.84 11.80 -15.99
N SER A 186 16.85 11.26 -16.67
CA SER A 186 17.60 11.90 -17.77
C SER A 186 16.94 11.67 -19.12
#